data_AF-A1DD50-F1
#
_entry.id   AF-A1DD50-F1
#
_cell.length_a   1.000
_cell.length_b   1.000
_cell.length_c   1.000
_cell.angle_alpha   90.00
_cell.angle_beta   90.00
_cell.angle_gamma   90.00
#
_symmetry.space_group_name_H-M   'P 1'
#
loop_
_entity.id
_entity.type
_entity.pdbx_description
1 polymer ?
#
loop_
_entity_poly.entity_id
_entity_poly.type
_entity_poly.pdbx_seq_one_letter_code
_entity_poly.pdbx_strand_id
1 'polypeptide(L)'
;MVEPDNFREIVDQIDRYPIMGKLVRRRGSHDAAQLQHHAKVLLAESPLIMLEEFLAVEEATITVMPLTPSRPDYWRVARLIGATAPIRVDVRRFRLGSDFALFDITMQPNMTGPGLPGREDQASLTALAAAAMGWDYDTLLQHILEGAQPLSRFHNYRSPF
;
A
#
# COMPACT_ATOMS: atom_id res chain seq x y z
N MET A 1 13.19 11.26 -8.70
CA MET A 1 12.18 12.08 -8.01
C MET A 1 11.82 13.23 -8.93
N VAL A 2 10.53 13.53 -9.06
CA VAL A 2 10.04 14.56 -9.98
C VAL A 2 9.76 15.83 -9.19
N GLU A 3 10.49 16.89 -9.55
CA GLU A 3 10.42 18.23 -8.97
C GLU A 3 9.87 19.20 -10.02
N PRO A 4 9.35 20.38 -9.62
CA PRO A 4 8.78 21.35 -10.57
C PRO A 4 9.74 21.70 -11.72
N ASP A 5 11.03 21.83 -11.44
CA ASP A 5 12.03 22.33 -12.37
C ASP A 5 12.51 21.27 -13.39
N ASN A 6 12.37 19.98 -13.07
CA ASN A 6 12.78 18.87 -13.94
C ASN A 6 11.60 18.10 -14.58
N PHE A 7 10.37 18.48 -14.24
CA PHE A 7 9.15 17.77 -14.66
C PHE A 7 9.05 17.60 -16.18
N ARG A 8 9.28 18.67 -16.94
CA ARG A 8 9.08 18.67 -18.39
C ARG A 8 10.07 17.75 -19.10
N GLU A 9 11.33 17.79 -18.69
CA GLU A 9 12.39 16.95 -19.22
C GLU A 9 12.14 15.47 -18.93
N ILE A 10 11.67 15.13 -17.73
CA ILE A 10 11.33 13.74 -17.37
C ILE A 10 10.15 13.22 -18.19
N VAL A 11 9.10 14.03 -18.39
CA VAL A 11 7.93 13.63 -19.19
C VAL A 11 8.32 13.41 -20.65
N ASP A 12 9.18 14.24 -21.22
CA ASP A 12 9.64 14.13 -22.62
C ASP A 12 10.52 12.88 -22.85
N GLN A 13 11.09 12.29 -21.80
CA GLN A 13 11.85 11.03 -21.85
C GLN A 13 10.98 9.78 -21.75
N ILE A 14 9.67 9.91 -21.51
CA ILE A 14 8.76 8.76 -21.41
C ILE A 14 8.20 8.43 -22.79
N ASP A 15 8.51 7.24 -23.28
CA ASP A 15 8.10 6.72 -24.59
C ASP A 15 6.87 5.78 -24.53
N ARG A 16 6.45 5.35 -23.32
CA ARG A 16 5.32 4.43 -23.11
C ARG A 16 4.24 5.05 -22.23
N TYR A 17 3.01 5.01 -22.74
CA TYR A 17 1.80 5.53 -22.08
C TYR A 17 0.74 4.44 -21.98
N PRO A 18 -0.20 4.52 -21.02
CA PRO A 18 -0.43 5.62 -20.07
C PRO A 18 0.53 5.67 -18.86
N ILE A 19 0.67 6.85 -18.26
CA ILE A 19 1.43 7.08 -17.01
C ILE A 19 0.46 7.50 -15.91
N MET A 20 0.64 6.94 -14.71
CA MET A 20 -0.08 7.33 -13.51
C MET A 20 0.75 8.37 -12.75
N GLY A 21 0.16 9.55 -12.56
CA GLY A 21 0.68 10.55 -11.63
C GLY A 21 0.09 10.33 -10.24
N LYS A 22 0.94 10.06 -9.25
CA LYS A 22 0.54 9.91 -7.85
C LYS A 22 1.09 11.08 -7.03
N LEU A 23 0.20 11.78 -6.33
CA LEU A 23 0.59 12.34 -5.02
C LEU A 23 0.98 11.15 -4.15
N VAL A 24 1.84 11.33 -3.16
CA VAL A 24 2.13 10.27 -2.14
C VAL A 24 0.83 9.73 -1.48
N ARG A 25 -0.35 10.34 -1.73
CA ARG A 25 -1.67 9.95 -1.20
C ARG A 25 -2.88 9.96 -2.18
N ARG A 26 -2.74 10.20 -3.50
CA ARG A 26 -3.89 10.18 -4.46
C ARG A 26 -3.52 9.60 -5.84
N ARG A 27 -4.50 9.06 -6.57
CA ARG A 27 -4.32 8.29 -7.83
C ARG A 27 -5.19 8.83 -8.98
N GLY A 28 -4.69 8.73 -10.22
CA GLY A 28 -5.44 8.91 -11.47
C GLY A 28 -4.61 8.50 -12.70
N SER A 29 -5.25 7.86 -13.69
CA SER A 29 -4.64 7.56 -15.00
C SER A 29 -4.90 8.72 -15.96
N HIS A 30 -3.88 9.17 -16.68
CA HIS A 30 -3.98 10.35 -17.54
C HIS A 30 -3.30 10.10 -18.90
N ASP A 31 -3.83 10.70 -19.96
CA ASP A 31 -3.08 10.86 -21.21
C ASP A 31 -1.94 11.91 -21.06
N ALA A 32 -1.09 12.09 -22.07
CA ALA A 32 0.06 12.97 -21.97
C ALA A 32 -0.31 14.44 -21.63
N ALA A 33 -1.40 14.96 -22.18
CA ALA A 33 -1.84 16.33 -21.94
C ALA A 33 -2.48 16.48 -20.54
N GLN A 34 -3.29 15.50 -20.15
CA GLN A 34 -3.89 15.40 -18.82
C GLN A 34 -2.82 15.21 -17.75
N LEU A 35 -1.77 14.45 -18.01
CA LEU A 35 -0.66 14.19 -17.08
C LEU A 35 0.08 15.48 -16.77
N GLN A 36 0.41 16.29 -17.78
CA GLN A 36 1.06 17.58 -17.56
C GLN A 36 0.22 18.54 -16.72
N HIS A 37 -1.08 18.62 -17.00
CA HIS A 37 -1.99 19.46 -16.22
C HIS A 37 -2.13 18.95 -14.77
N HIS A 38 -2.36 17.65 -14.61
CA HIS A 38 -2.56 17.03 -13.30
C HIS A 38 -1.29 17.11 -12.45
N ALA A 39 -0.12 16.82 -13.01
CA ALA A 39 1.15 16.91 -12.28
C ALA A 39 1.42 18.34 -11.77
N LYS A 40 1.10 19.39 -12.54
CA LYS A 40 1.20 20.78 -12.07
C LYS A 40 0.27 21.04 -10.88
N VAL A 41 -0.95 20.52 -10.91
CA VAL A 41 -1.89 20.61 -9.78
C VAL A 41 -1.34 19.88 -8.55
N LEU A 42 -0.83 18.66 -8.72
CA LEU A 42 -0.25 17.88 -7.64
C LEU A 42 1.01 18.54 -7.05
N LEU A 43 1.85 19.16 -7.88
CA LEU A 43 3.05 19.88 -7.46
C LEU A 43 2.75 21.19 -6.73
N ALA A 44 1.57 21.79 -6.97
CA ALA A 44 1.09 22.92 -6.17
C ALA A 44 0.67 22.49 -4.75
N GLU A 45 0.27 21.22 -4.57
CA GLU A 45 -0.14 20.66 -3.27
C GLU A 45 1.02 20.00 -2.51
N SER A 46 2.04 19.49 -3.21
CA SER A 46 3.19 18.79 -2.64
C SER A 46 4.45 19.10 -3.43
N PRO A 47 5.59 19.37 -2.76
CA PRO A 47 6.85 19.68 -3.45
C PRO A 47 7.42 18.49 -4.24
N LEU A 48 6.86 17.29 -4.05
CA LEU A 48 7.28 16.07 -4.70
C LEU A 48 6.07 15.26 -5.18
N ILE A 49 6.17 14.71 -6.39
CA ILE A 49 5.23 13.74 -6.95
C ILE A 49 5.95 12.49 -7.46
N MET A 50 5.21 11.39 -7.59
CA MET A 50 5.69 10.14 -8.18
C MET A 50 4.95 9.89 -9.50
N LEU A 51 5.69 9.62 -10.57
CA LEU A 51 5.14 9.17 -11.85
C LEU A 51 5.51 7.70 -12.04
N GLU A 52 4.54 6.87 -12.41
CA GLU A 52 4.73 5.44 -12.67
C GLU A 52 3.99 5.00 -13.94
N GLU A 53 4.47 3.98 -14.64
CA GLU A 53 3.72 3.39 -15.77
C GLU A 53 2.38 2.85 -15.28
N PHE A 54 1.30 3.18 -15.98
CA PHE A 54 -0.02 2.62 -15.69
C PHE A 54 -0.11 1.22 -16.30
N LEU A 55 -0.41 0.24 -15.46
CA LEU A 55 -0.52 -1.17 -15.85
C LEU A 55 -1.99 -1.59 -15.72
N ALA A 56 -2.66 -1.83 -16.83
CA ALA A 56 -4.10 -2.14 -16.90
C ALA A 56 -4.45 -3.62 -16.63
N VAL A 57 -3.58 -4.36 -15.95
CA VAL A 57 -3.65 -5.82 -15.84
C VAL A 57 -4.20 -6.22 -14.45
N GLU A 58 -4.31 -7.51 -14.20
CA GLU A 58 -4.77 -8.10 -12.94
C GLU A 58 -4.05 -7.51 -11.72
N GLU A 59 -4.85 -7.03 -10.77
CA GLU A 59 -4.44 -6.53 -9.46
C GLU A 59 -4.95 -7.48 -8.37
N ALA A 60 -4.17 -7.63 -7.31
CA ALA A 60 -4.58 -8.35 -6.11
C ALA A 60 -4.18 -7.57 -4.86
N THR A 61 -5.02 -7.63 -3.84
CA THR A 61 -4.70 -7.16 -2.50
C THR A 61 -4.40 -8.37 -1.63
N ILE A 62 -3.27 -8.31 -0.92
CA ILE A 62 -2.86 -9.32 0.05
C ILE A 62 -2.87 -8.67 1.44
N THR A 63 -3.64 -9.25 2.36
CA THR A 63 -3.52 -8.91 3.79
C THR A 63 -2.35 -9.70 4.37
N VAL A 64 -1.33 -9.00 4.85
CA VAL A 64 -0.20 -9.61 5.55
C VAL A 64 -0.43 -9.43 7.05
N MET A 65 -0.57 -10.55 7.74
CA MET A 65 -0.82 -10.61 9.18
C MET A 65 0.47 -10.36 9.96
N PRO A 66 0.43 -9.84 11.21
CA PRO A 66 1.62 -9.53 11.98
C PRO A 66 2.52 -10.77 12.15
N LEU A 67 3.84 -10.57 12.23
CA LEU A 67 4.74 -11.67 12.58
C LEU A 67 4.37 -12.18 13.96
N THR A 68 3.96 -13.43 14.02
CA THR A 68 3.89 -14.16 15.28
C THR A 68 5.18 -14.95 15.48
N PRO A 69 5.62 -15.19 16.72
CA PRO A 69 6.77 -16.06 17.01
C PRO A 69 6.65 -17.45 16.36
N SER A 70 5.42 -17.91 16.09
CA SER A 70 5.14 -19.18 15.43
C SER A 70 5.34 -19.18 13.91
N ARG A 71 5.46 -18.02 13.24
CA ARG A 71 5.68 -17.91 11.78
C ARG A 71 6.59 -16.72 11.40
N PRO A 72 7.90 -16.77 11.72
CA PRO A 72 8.80 -15.64 11.55
C PRO A 72 9.22 -15.29 10.10
N ASP A 73 9.07 -16.22 9.14
CA ASP A 73 9.79 -16.13 7.84
C ASP A 73 8.91 -15.94 6.59
N TYR A 74 7.58 -15.85 6.70
CA TYR A 74 6.73 -15.99 5.52
C TYR A 74 6.62 -14.72 4.64
N TRP A 75 6.95 -13.53 5.15
CA TRP A 75 6.61 -12.27 4.45
C TRP A 75 7.71 -11.22 4.40
N ARG A 76 8.76 -11.44 3.61
CA ARG A 76 9.93 -10.53 3.48
C ARG A 76 9.61 -9.02 3.48
N VAL A 77 8.54 -8.61 2.82
CA VAL A 77 8.07 -7.21 2.73
C VAL A 77 7.77 -6.62 4.09
N ALA A 78 6.94 -7.30 4.88
CA ALA A 78 6.52 -6.72 6.13
C ALA A 78 7.71 -6.72 7.15
N ARG A 79 8.72 -7.60 6.94
CA ARG A 79 9.94 -7.67 7.79
C ARG A 79 10.86 -6.54 7.43
N LEU A 80 10.98 -6.26 6.14
CA LEU A 80 11.75 -5.15 5.60
C LEU A 80 11.24 -3.81 6.14
N ILE A 81 9.92 -3.62 6.24
CA ILE A 81 9.31 -2.38 6.74
C ILE A 81 9.06 -2.37 8.26
N GLY A 82 9.40 -3.47 8.96
CA GLY A 82 9.19 -3.59 10.40
C GLY A 82 7.73 -3.51 10.83
N ALA A 83 6.79 -4.05 10.03
CA ALA A 83 5.37 -4.03 10.37
C ALA A 83 5.09 -4.85 11.63
N THR A 84 4.33 -4.27 12.56
CA THR A 84 3.98 -4.90 13.85
C THR A 84 2.48 -5.19 13.97
N ALA A 85 1.71 -4.88 12.93
CA ALA A 85 0.27 -5.05 12.83
C ALA A 85 -0.07 -5.47 11.38
N PRO A 86 -1.32 -5.92 11.11
CA PRO A 86 -1.73 -6.24 9.75
C PRO A 86 -1.50 -5.07 8.80
N ILE A 87 -0.96 -5.38 7.63
CA ILE A 87 -0.82 -4.43 6.52
C ILE A 87 -1.53 -4.97 5.30
N ARG A 88 -1.88 -4.09 4.36
CA ARG A 88 -2.31 -4.50 3.02
C ARG A 88 -1.20 -4.21 2.03
N VAL A 89 -0.93 -5.19 1.18
CA VAL A 89 0.01 -5.09 0.07
C VAL A 89 -0.79 -5.24 -1.21
N ASP A 90 -0.78 -4.20 -2.03
CA ASP A 90 -1.35 -4.27 -3.37
C ASP A 90 -0.26 -4.67 -4.37
N VAL A 91 -0.56 -5.70 -5.15
CA VAL A 91 0.29 -6.25 -6.18
C VAL A 91 -0.41 -6.21 -7.53
N ARG A 92 0.36 -6.07 -8.60
CA ARG A 92 -0.13 -6.07 -9.98
C ARG A 92 0.81 -6.82 -10.90
N ARG A 93 0.29 -7.49 -11.92
CA ARG A 93 1.11 -8.09 -12.97
C ARG A 93 1.44 -7.05 -14.05
N PHE A 94 2.60 -7.20 -14.69
CA PHE A 94 2.97 -6.35 -15.82
C PHE A 94 2.20 -6.74 -17.09
N ARG A 95 1.97 -8.04 -17.29
CA ARG A 95 1.24 -8.64 -18.42
C ARG A 95 0.58 -9.94 -17.97
N LEU A 96 -0.39 -10.44 -18.74
CA LEU A 96 -1.02 -11.73 -18.44
C LEU A 96 0.05 -12.84 -18.37
N GLY A 97 0.05 -13.58 -17.26
CA GLY A 97 1.01 -14.65 -17.00
C GLY A 97 2.38 -14.21 -16.47
N SER A 98 2.67 -12.90 -16.36
CA SER A 98 3.90 -12.42 -15.72
C SER A 98 3.85 -12.52 -14.20
N ASP A 99 4.98 -12.42 -13.51
CA ASP A 99 5.01 -12.28 -12.06
C ASP A 99 4.27 -11.02 -11.57
N PHE A 100 3.89 -11.04 -10.29
CA PHE A 100 3.33 -9.89 -9.58
C PHE A 100 4.44 -9.00 -9.03
N ALA A 101 4.27 -7.68 -9.17
CA ALA A 101 5.09 -6.67 -8.53
C ALA A 101 4.28 -5.90 -7.47
N LEU A 102 4.92 -5.57 -6.35
CA LEU A 102 4.35 -4.68 -5.34
C LEU A 102 4.26 -3.25 -5.87
N PHE A 103 3.17 -2.56 -5.57
CA PHE A 103 3.02 -1.16 -5.98
C PHE A 103 2.34 -0.25 -4.94
N ASP A 104 1.70 -0.80 -3.92
CA ASP A 104 1.27 -0.04 -2.75
C ASP A 104 1.31 -0.88 -1.47
N ILE A 105 1.61 -0.22 -0.35
CA ILE A 105 1.55 -0.81 0.99
C ILE A 105 0.75 0.13 1.90
N THR A 106 -0.40 -0.34 2.36
CA THR A 106 -1.22 0.36 3.36
C THR A 106 -0.89 -0.15 4.76
N MET A 107 -0.27 0.71 5.57
CA MET A 107 0.12 0.40 6.96
C MET A 107 -1.05 0.39 7.95
N GLN A 108 -2.17 1.02 7.61
CA GLN A 108 -3.38 1.08 8.44
C GLN A 108 -4.59 0.63 7.61
N PRO A 109 -4.74 -0.67 7.36
CA PRO A 109 -5.88 -1.17 6.61
C PRO A 109 -7.18 -1.00 7.41
N ASN A 110 -8.31 -1.06 6.70
CA ASN A 110 -9.62 -1.10 7.35
C ASN A 110 -9.71 -2.32 8.29
N MET A 111 -10.26 -2.11 9.49
CA MET A 111 -10.38 -3.11 10.56
C MET A 111 -11.84 -3.40 10.95
N THR A 112 -12.85 -2.95 10.19
CA THR A 112 -14.26 -3.23 10.50
C THR A 112 -14.46 -4.73 10.72
N GLY A 113 -14.88 -5.09 11.94
CA GLY A 113 -15.23 -6.45 12.33
C GLY A 113 -16.69 -6.79 12.01
N PRO A 114 -17.04 -8.09 12.01
CA PRO A 114 -18.42 -8.51 11.86
C PRO A 114 -19.25 -8.16 13.11
N GLY A 115 -20.56 -7.93 12.95
CA GLY A 115 -21.51 -8.00 14.09
C GLY A 115 -22.07 -6.68 14.63
N LEU A 116 -21.91 -5.55 13.93
CA LEU A 116 -22.77 -4.40 14.18
C LEU A 116 -24.13 -4.61 13.49
N PRO A 117 -25.27 -4.38 14.17
CA PRO A 117 -26.60 -4.48 13.55
C PRO A 117 -26.68 -3.66 12.26
N GLY A 118 -27.03 -4.30 11.14
CA GLY A 118 -27.11 -3.70 9.81
C GLY A 118 -25.77 -3.59 9.05
N ARG A 119 -24.72 -4.27 9.52
CA ARG A 119 -23.39 -4.35 8.89
C ARG A 119 -22.79 -5.76 8.93
N GLU A 120 -23.64 -6.77 8.95
CA GLU A 120 -23.25 -8.17 9.12
C GLU A 120 -22.36 -8.68 7.98
N ASP A 121 -22.51 -8.12 6.78
CA ASP A 121 -21.75 -8.44 5.56
C ASP A 121 -20.60 -7.45 5.26
N GLN A 122 -20.33 -6.50 6.16
CA GLN A 122 -19.35 -5.43 5.94
C GLN A 122 -18.00 -5.70 6.62
N ALA A 123 -17.65 -6.97 6.80
CA ALA A 123 -16.35 -7.36 7.34
C ALA A 123 -15.22 -6.84 6.43
N SER A 124 -14.23 -6.20 7.04
CA SER A 124 -13.05 -5.72 6.32
C SER A 124 -12.25 -6.88 5.70
N LEU A 125 -11.47 -6.59 4.64
CA LEU A 125 -10.53 -7.57 4.07
C LEU A 125 -9.54 -8.11 5.11
N THR A 126 -9.23 -7.33 6.15
CA THR A 126 -8.40 -7.80 7.27
C THR A 126 -9.13 -8.85 8.10
N ALA A 127 -10.40 -8.60 8.45
CA ALA A 127 -11.22 -9.57 9.18
C ALA A 127 -11.49 -10.84 8.35
N LEU A 128 -11.75 -10.71 7.05
CA LEU A 128 -11.93 -11.86 6.15
C LEU A 128 -10.65 -12.70 6.03
N ALA A 129 -9.48 -12.06 5.93
CA ALA A 129 -8.20 -12.76 5.91
C ALA A 129 -7.91 -13.48 7.24
N ALA A 130 -8.27 -12.88 8.38
CA ALA A 130 -8.13 -13.52 9.69
C ALA A 130 -9.01 -14.76 9.79
N ALA A 131 -10.28 -14.65 9.38
CA ALA A 131 -11.21 -15.78 9.33
C ALA A 131 -10.71 -16.90 8.41
N ALA A 132 -10.11 -16.57 7.26
CA ALA A 132 -9.52 -17.55 6.36
C ALA A 132 -8.33 -18.32 6.98
N MET A 133 -7.65 -17.73 7.98
CA MET A 133 -6.63 -18.41 8.78
C MET A 133 -7.20 -19.16 10.00
N GLY A 134 -8.52 -19.16 10.19
CA GLY A 134 -9.20 -19.76 11.34
C GLY A 134 -9.23 -18.88 12.58
N TRP A 135 -8.94 -17.58 12.47
CA TRP A 135 -9.03 -16.64 13.58
C TRP A 135 -10.40 -15.97 13.61
N ASP A 136 -11.02 -15.92 14.79
CA ASP A 136 -12.11 -14.98 15.02
C ASP A 136 -11.58 -13.55 15.21
N TYR A 137 -12.50 -12.60 15.29
CA TYR A 137 -12.13 -11.19 15.38
C TYR A 137 -11.39 -10.86 16.69
N ASP A 138 -11.75 -11.52 17.80
CA ASP A 138 -11.08 -11.32 19.09
C ASP A 138 -9.63 -11.84 19.07
N THR A 139 -9.40 -13.00 18.47
CA THR A 139 -8.06 -13.57 18.25
C THR A 139 -7.22 -12.66 17.37
N LEU A 140 -7.80 -12.09 16.30
CA LEU A 140 -7.13 -11.07 15.48
C LEU A 140 -6.69 -9.87 16.32
N LEU A 141 -7.56 -9.34 17.18
CA LEU A 141 -7.24 -8.22 18.06
C LEU A 141 -6.13 -8.57 19.07
N GLN A 142 -6.16 -9.78 19.63
CA GLN A 142 -5.12 -10.27 20.54
C GLN A 142 -3.75 -10.30 19.85
N HIS A 143 -3.65 -10.86 18.64
CA HIS A 143 -2.39 -10.88 17.89
C HIS A 143 -1.89 -9.48 17.50
N ILE A 144 -2.79 -8.51 17.26
CA ILE A 144 -2.40 -7.12 17.04
C ILE A 144 -1.80 -6.52 18.32
N LEU A 145 -2.41 -6.79 19.48
CA LEU A 145 -1.92 -6.32 20.77
C LEU A 145 -0.56 -6.94 21.13
N GLU A 146 -0.34 -8.22 20.81
CA GLU A 146 0.95 -8.91 21.01
C GLU A 146 2.09 -8.25 20.21
N GLY A 147 1.79 -7.76 19.00
CA GLY A 147 2.77 -7.07 18.15
C GLY A 147 3.02 -5.61 18.56
N ALA A 148 2.14 -5.00 19.35
CA ALA A 148 2.19 -3.58 19.68
C ALA A 148 3.50 -3.19 20.35
N GLN A 149 4.02 -2.02 19.97
CA GLN A 149 5.28 -1.48 20.49
C GLN A 149 5.02 -0.18 21.24
N PRO A 150 5.76 0.08 22.34
CA PRO A 150 5.63 1.35 23.04
C PRO A 150 6.09 2.50 22.14
N LEU A 151 5.43 3.65 22.26
CA LEU A 151 5.74 4.85 21.47
C LEU A 151 7.21 5.29 21.63
N SER A 152 7.82 5.03 22.80
CA SER A 152 9.24 5.30 23.05
C SER A 152 10.18 4.57 22.07
N ARG A 153 9.82 3.37 21.61
CA ARG A 153 10.59 2.62 20.61
C ARG A 153 10.62 3.36 19.27
N PHE A 154 9.50 4.00 18.89
CA PHE A 154 9.42 4.84 17.70
C PHE A 154 10.20 6.15 17.87
N HIS A 155 10.08 6.82 19.01
CA HIS A 155 10.86 8.04 19.29
C HIS A 155 12.37 7.82 19.24
N ASN A 156 12.82 6.62 19.63
CA ASN A 156 14.22 6.24 19.62
C ASN A 156 14.66 5.58 18.30
N TYR A 157 13.76 5.41 17.32
CA TYR A 157 14.10 4.83 16.04
C TYR A 157 15.09 5.73 15.29
N ARG A 158 16.18 5.14 14.82
CA ARG A 158 17.14 5.78 13.93
C ARG A 158 17.08 5.04 12.60
N SER A 159 16.80 5.78 11.52
CA SER A 159 16.92 5.23 10.18
C SER A 159 18.34 4.71 9.98
N PRO A 160 18.52 3.47 9.51
CA PRO A 160 19.84 2.96 9.12
C PRO A 160 20.30 3.50 7.76
N PHE A 161 19.44 4.28 7.08
CA PHE A 161 19.69 4.98 5.83
C PHE A 161 19.79 6.48 6.07
#